data_AF-U6ECW3-F1
#
_entry.id   AF-U6ECW3-F1
#
_cell.length_a   1.000
_cell.length_b   1.000
_cell.length_c   1.000
_cell.angle_alpha   90.00
_cell.angle_beta   90.00
_cell.angle_gamma   90.00
#
_symmetry.space_group_name_H-M   'P 1'
#
loop_
_entity.id
_entity.type
_entity.pdbx_description
1 polymer ?
#
loop_
_entity_poly.entity_id
_entity_poly.type
_entity_poly.pdbx_seq_one_letter_code
_entity_poly.pdbx_strand_id
1 'polypeptide(L)'
;MSSHSVNVKQDWEQYQSLKSRALSEFKQGNLEKSLDYTRVTALFAWQHHCGLWYDADLDDLLEKIGNELTGTHLQTGNEIGSSDRIVFITSAVNVGGLTRLLNQWMGFLKNDFKYRVLYITNHYTSPDNFYCTSSTFQDPQLHFYNLSCYEKYTDRIQELIKLLIKYPPQQIILFIDPDDVIAVSAIAAVKNYLKDLKRNMRVIYVNHADHAFWLGKKIIDTLVNFRREGALFSRKYRGMTSLIIPLITGINYLPSSPENYRDKDLSKPQHTISLSVGTFPKILSKGKVDYFRTITHLLEKYPNHYHFFITNPPKSDILDDYLPDNDDIKKRFIISGPFKDLSPYYRAADFLIETFPLTGYTVLVEAMTFQLPIVAFKNEKFPLFSSTANLPFYTFTASTEEEIIALSGKLIENPQLREELGKQLYQYYLQEMHPEKIYSLLKDMIREQKHRNENNELNKIKNKILKDLNHDKMINDSCYYEINESRIFNENLKPFKQLVLQSFLKKSSFSIKERIQFFSKARKRNEFSRNELYKYVVPVFLGKNYLKGLKPLKKNLRFIN
;
A
#
# COMPACT_ATOMS: atom_id res chain seq x y z
N MET A 1 -12.12 -29.82 -9.69
CA MET A 1 -11.22 -28.66 -9.86
C MET A 1 -11.82 -27.74 -10.92
N SER A 2 -12.53 -26.68 -10.55
CA SER A 2 -13.06 -25.70 -11.50
C SER A 2 -12.02 -24.62 -11.76
N SER A 3 -11.55 -24.54 -13.00
CA SER A 3 -10.76 -23.41 -13.48
C SER A 3 -11.61 -22.14 -13.37
N HIS A 4 -11.40 -21.35 -12.31
CA HIS A 4 -11.93 -20.00 -12.24
C HIS A 4 -11.13 -19.15 -13.23
N SER A 5 -11.49 -19.22 -14.51
CA SER A 5 -10.99 -18.27 -15.50
C SER A 5 -11.56 -16.90 -15.12
N VAL A 6 -10.76 -16.07 -14.46
CA VAL A 6 -11.18 -14.73 -14.07
C VAL A 6 -11.33 -13.90 -15.34
N ASN A 7 -12.58 -13.61 -15.73
CA ASN A 7 -12.88 -13.02 -17.03
C ASN A 7 -12.65 -11.50 -17.01
N VAL A 8 -11.52 -11.04 -17.56
CA VAL A 8 -11.15 -9.60 -17.65
C VAL A 8 -12.26 -8.77 -18.30
N LYS A 9 -12.93 -9.32 -19.31
CA LYS A 9 -14.05 -8.66 -19.99
C LYS A 9 -15.22 -8.42 -19.03
N GLN A 10 -15.55 -9.39 -18.19
CA GLN A 10 -16.63 -9.26 -17.20
C GLN A 10 -16.30 -8.18 -16.16
N ASP A 11 -15.04 -8.11 -15.70
CA ASP A 11 -14.63 -7.08 -14.75
C ASP A 11 -14.63 -5.70 -15.39
N TRP A 12 -14.18 -5.59 -16.65
CA TRP A 12 -14.27 -4.36 -17.42
C TRP A 12 -15.72 -3.88 -17.58
N GLU A 13 -16.63 -4.76 -17.98
CA GLU A 13 -18.06 -4.45 -18.08
C GLU A 13 -18.65 -4.02 -16.73
N GLN A 14 -18.21 -4.67 -15.65
CA GLN A 14 -18.61 -4.33 -14.30
C GLN A 14 -18.10 -2.95 -13.88
N TYR A 15 -16.83 -2.66 -14.14
CA TYR A 15 -16.22 -1.35 -13.92
C TYR A 15 -16.99 -0.25 -14.66
N GLN A 16 -17.22 -0.44 -15.96
CA GLN A 16 -17.95 0.51 -16.81
C GLN A 16 -19.39 0.72 -16.32
N SER A 17 -20.06 -0.34 -15.84
CA SER A 17 -21.39 -0.21 -15.27
C SER A 17 -21.42 0.66 -14.00
N LEU A 18 -20.42 0.52 -13.11
CA LEU A 18 -20.35 1.32 -11.88
C LEU A 18 -20.00 2.77 -12.19
N LYS A 19 -19.01 2.99 -13.06
CA LYS A 19 -18.62 4.32 -13.56
C LYS A 19 -19.81 5.05 -14.17
N SER A 20 -20.57 4.38 -15.03
CA SER A 20 -21.75 4.96 -15.68
C SER A 20 -22.81 5.41 -14.66
N ARG A 21 -22.96 4.68 -13.55
CA ARG A 21 -23.88 5.07 -12.47
C ARG A 21 -23.36 6.28 -11.71
N ALA A 22 -22.07 6.34 -11.39
CA ALA A 22 -21.49 7.52 -10.76
C ALA A 22 -21.76 8.79 -11.60
N LEU A 23 -21.47 8.74 -12.90
CA LEU A 23 -21.72 9.84 -13.82
C LEU A 23 -23.22 10.18 -13.95
N SER A 24 -24.10 9.18 -13.99
CA SER A 24 -25.55 9.39 -14.08
C SER A 24 -26.13 10.04 -12.82
N GLU A 25 -25.70 9.62 -11.63
CA GLU A 25 -26.17 10.19 -10.36
C GLU A 25 -25.74 11.66 -10.25
N PHE A 26 -24.53 12.00 -10.69
CA PHE A 26 -24.08 13.39 -10.76
C PHE A 26 -24.93 14.25 -11.67
N LYS A 27 -25.26 13.75 -12.88
CA LYS A 27 -26.15 14.46 -13.82
C LYS A 27 -27.55 14.70 -13.24
N GLN A 28 -27.99 13.88 -12.28
CA GLN A 28 -29.27 14.01 -11.58
C GLN A 28 -29.18 14.89 -10.32
N GLY A 29 -28.02 15.46 -10.01
CA GLY A 29 -27.79 16.26 -8.79
C GLY A 29 -27.58 15.42 -7.52
N ASN A 30 -27.47 14.10 -7.63
CA ASN A 30 -27.30 13.19 -6.49
C ASN A 30 -25.82 13.04 -6.11
N LEU A 31 -25.19 14.11 -5.60
CA LEU A 31 -23.75 14.14 -5.32
C LEU A 31 -23.28 13.01 -4.40
N GLU A 32 -24.00 12.73 -3.33
CA GLU A 32 -23.62 11.70 -2.36
C GLU A 32 -23.61 10.30 -3.00
N LYS A 33 -24.63 9.97 -3.81
CA LYS A 33 -24.68 8.68 -4.53
C LYS A 33 -23.60 8.59 -5.59
N SER A 34 -23.31 9.70 -6.27
CA SER A 34 -22.22 9.77 -7.23
C SER A 34 -20.88 9.43 -6.56
N LEU A 35 -20.60 10.01 -5.39
CA LEU A 35 -19.39 9.73 -4.60
C LEU A 35 -19.33 8.27 -4.12
N ASP A 36 -20.44 7.70 -3.66
CA ASP A 36 -20.54 6.28 -3.30
C ASP A 36 -20.14 5.37 -4.49
N TYR A 37 -20.74 5.60 -5.67
CA TYR A 37 -20.42 4.82 -6.86
C TYR A 37 -18.98 5.05 -7.33
N THR A 38 -18.47 6.28 -7.30
CA THR A 38 -17.08 6.57 -7.68
C THR A 38 -16.10 5.83 -6.79
N ARG A 39 -16.29 5.87 -5.46
CA ARG A 39 -15.46 5.15 -4.50
C ARG A 39 -15.47 3.65 -4.78
N VAL A 40 -16.65 3.07 -4.96
CA VAL A 40 -16.78 1.63 -5.24
C VAL A 40 -16.16 1.25 -6.58
N THR A 41 -16.28 2.11 -7.59
CA THR A 41 -15.65 1.93 -8.89
C THR A 41 -14.12 1.90 -8.77
N ALA A 42 -13.55 2.85 -8.02
CA ALA A 42 -12.11 2.94 -7.78
C ALA A 42 -11.59 1.75 -6.96
N LEU A 43 -12.28 1.39 -5.87
CA LEU A 43 -11.93 0.22 -5.06
C LEU A 43 -11.97 -1.07 -5.88
N PHE A 44 -12.98 -1.21 -6.75
CA PHE A 44 -13.07 -2.35 -7.64
C PHE A 44 -11.89 -2.41 -8.60
N ALA A 45 -11.52 -1.32 -9.26
CA ALA A 45 -10.38 -1.29 -10.17
C ALA A 45 -9.04 -1.51 -9.44
N TRP A 46 -8.92 -1.05 -8.19
CA TRP A 46 -7.75 -1.30 -7.34
C TRP A 46 -7.58 -2.81 -7.06
N GLN A 47 -8.67 -3.52 -6.81
CA GLN A 47 -8.63 -4.93 -6.38
C GLN A 47 -8.74 -5.93 -7.53
N HIS A 48 -9.46 -5.55 -8.58
CA HIS A 48 -9.71 -6.31 -9.80
C HIS A 48 -9.13 -5.54 -10.97
N HIS A 49 -7.79 -5.55 -11.06
CA HIS A 49 -7.10 -4.82 -12.11
C HIS A 49 -7.66 -5.26 -13.48
N CYS A 50 -8.20 -4.30 -14.23
CA CYS A 50 -8.84 -4.50 -15.54
C CYS A 50 -8.05 -3.83 -16.66
N GLY A 51 -6.72 -3.74 -16.50
CA GLY A 51 -5.83 -2.94 -17.37
C GLY A 51 -5.86 -1.42 -17.14
N LEU A 52 -6.68 -0.92 -16.21
CA LEU A 52 -6.72 0.51 -15.87
C LEU A 52 -5.77 0.89 -14.73
N TRP A 53 -5.13 2.04 -14.90
CA TRP A 53 -4.19 2.61 -13.93
C TRP A 53 -4.66 3.94 -13.32
N TYR A 54 -5.59 4.61 -14.01
CA TYR A 54 -6.32 5.81 -13.59
C TYR A 54 -7.55 5.99 -14.50
N ASP A 55 -8.48 6.89 -14.16
CA ASP A 55 -9.62 7.23 -15.02
C ASP A 55 -9.89 8.74 -15.00
N ALA A 56 -9.77 9.38 -16.17
CA ALA A 56 -9.90 10.83 -16.28
C ALA A 56 -11.34 11.34 -16.04
N ASP A 57 -12.36 10.56 -16.41
CA ASP A 57 -13.76 10.96 -16.23
C ASP A 57 -14.15 10.93 -14.76
N LEU A 58 -13.61 9.98 -13.98
CA LEU A 58 -13.80 9.95 -12.53
C LEU A 58 -13.07 11.12 -11.86
N ASP A 59 -11.86 11.48 -12.30
CA ASP A 59 -11.18 12.68 -11.81
C ASP A 59 -11.97 13.96 -12.14
N ASP A 60 -12.47 14.10 -13.38
CA ASP A 60 -13.33 15.21 -13.80
C ASP A 60 -14.62 15.31 -12.99
N LEU A 61 -15.21 14.16 -12.68
CA LEU A 61 -16.39 14.06 -11.84
C LEU A 61 -16.11 14.58 -10.42
N LEU A 62 -15.03 14.13 -9.80
CA LEU A 62 -14.65 14.55 -8.44
C LEU A 62 -14.29 16.03 -8.38
N GLU A 63 -13.62 16.56 -9.39
CA GLU A 63 -13.34 17.99 -9.51
C GLU A 63 -14.63 18.81 -9.58
N LYS A 64 -15.60 18.41 -10.43
CA LYS A 64 -16.90 19.10 -10.55
C LYS A 64 -17.68 19.08 -9.23
N ILE A 65 -17.74 17.92 -8.57
CA ILE A 65 -18.40 17.79 -7.26
C ILE A 65 -17.72 18.70 -6.23
N GLY A 66 -16.40 18.70 -6.18
CA GLY A 66 -15.64 19.57 -5.26
C GLY A 66 -15.92 21.06 -5.51
N ASN A 67 -15.91 21.49 -6.78
CA ASN A 67 -16.21 22.88 -7.15
C ASN A 67 -17.65 23.28 -6.73
N GLU A 68 -18.64 22.42 -6.98
CA GLU A 68 -20.04 22.65 -6.56
C GLU A 68 -20.17 22.80 -5.04
N LEU A 69 -19.41 22.01 -4.28
CA LEU A 69 -19.44 22.01 -2.82
C LEU A 69 -18.69 23.19 -2.19
N THR A 70 -17.80 23.87 -2.92
CA THR A 70 -17.02 25.02 -2.43
C THR A 70 -17.92 26.20 -2.07
N GLY A 71 -19.00 26.40 -2.83
CA GLY A 71 -19.91 27.54 -2.69
C GLY A 71 -19.26 28.89 -3.02
N THR A 72 -19.97 30.01 -2.80
CA THR A 72 -19.57 31.34 -3.29
C THR A 72 -18.99 32.30 -2.24
N HIS A 73 -18.92 31.93 -0.96
CA HIS A 73 -18.44 32.83 0.11
C HIS A 73 -17.70 32.07 1.21
N LEU A 74 -16.42 31.75 0.97
CA LEU A 74 -15.55 31.17 1.99
C LEU A 74 -14.63 32.25 2.57
N GLN A 75 -14.55 32.30 3.91
CA GLN A 75 -13.53 33.10 4.59
C GLN A 75 -12.16 32.53 4.25
N THR A 76 -11.45 33.25 3.39
CA THR A 76 -10.12 32.85 2.93
C THR A 76 -9.06 33.42 3.84
N GLY A 77 -8.09 32.60 4.24
CA GLY A 77 -6.92 33.09 4.98
C GLY A 77 -6.09 34.05 4.11
N ASN A 78 -5.65 35.16 4.70
CA ASN A 78 -4.98 36.26 3.98
C ASN A 78 -3.66 35.85 3.30
N GLU A 79 -2.95 34.83 3.80
CA GLU A 79 -1.64 34.41 3.28
C GLU A 79 -1.59 32.89 3.06
N ILE A 80 -0.89 32.44 2.00
CA ILE A 80 -0.57 31.01 1.85
C ILE A 80 0.38 30.71 3.01
N GLY A 81 0.15 29.61 3.72
CA GLY A 81 0.85 29.24 4.94
C GLY A 81 2.36 29.46 4.84
N SER A 82 2.97 29.87 5.95
CA SER A 82 4.40 30.14 6.01
C SER A 82 5.23 28.91 5.64
N SER A 83 6.50 29.14 5.30
CA SER A 83 7.49 28.07 5.10
C SER A 83 7.64 27.14 6.32
N ASP A 84 7.07 27.50 7.48
CA ASP A 84 7.16 26.73 8.71
C ASP A 84 5.97 25.77 8.90
N ARG A 85 5.04 25.70 7.92
CA ARG A 85 3.90 24.78 7.94
C ARG A 85 4.00 23.71 6.85
N ILE A 86 3.69 22.47 7.22
CA ILE A 86 3.47 21.37 6.29
C ILE A 86 2.14 20.66 6.58
N VAL A 87 1.42 20.32 5.51
CA VAL A 87 0.14 19.62 5.59
C VAL A 87 0.27 18.22 5.01
N PHE A 88 -0.18 17.25 5.79
CA PHE A 88 -0.35 15.86 5.40
C PHE A 88 -1.84 15.55 5.30
N ILE A 89 -2.22 14.75 4.31
CA ILE A 89 -3.58 14.20 4.21
C ILE A 89 -3.45 12.69 4.05
N THR A 90 -4.17 11.94 4.88
CA THR A 90 -4.23 10.49 4.79
C THR A 90 -5.67 10.00 4.73
N SER A 91 -5.90 8.91 4.00
CA SER A 91 -7.21 8.26 4.01
C SER A 91 -7.53 7.69 5.37
N ALA A 92 -6.58 7.04 6.01
CA ALA A 92 -6.78 6.53 7.36
C ALA A 92 -5.45 6.38 8.08
N VAL A 93 -5.52 6.22 9.40
CA VAL A 93 -4.40 5.80 10.24
C VAL A 93 -4.77 4.42 10.78
N ASN A 94 -4.04 3.39 10.35
CA ASN A 94 -4.27 2.00 10.75
C ASN A 94 -2.94 1.27 10.97
N VAL A 95 -3.01 -0.01 11.32
CA VAL A 95 -1.82 -0.87 11.29
C VAL A 95 -1.55 -1.25 9.83
N GLY A 96 -0.50 -0.69 9.24
CA GLY A 96 -0.17 -0.94 7.84
C GLY A 96 1.09 -0.21 7.36
N GLY A 97 1.55 -0.57 6.16
CA GLY A 97 2.76 0.01 5.56
C GLY A 97 2.67 1.50 5.28
N LEU A 98 1.52 1.97 4.77
CA LEU A 98 1.32 3.40 4.44
C LEU A 98 1.33 4.28 5.68
N THR A 99 0.66 3.88 6.76
CA THR A 99 0.71 4.59 8.04
C THR A 99 2.12 4.59 8.64
N ARG A 100 2.86 3.47 8.59
CA ARG A 100 4.27 3.43 9.03
C ARG A 100 5.13 4.44 8.27
N LEU A 101 4.94 4.53 6.95
CA LEU A 101 5.66 5.48 6.10
C LEU A 101 5.32 6.94 6.42
N LEU A 102 4.04 7.26 6.57
CA LEU A 102 3.58 8.58 7.01
C LEU A 102 4.26 8.97 8.33
N ASN A 103 4.33 8.06 9.29
CA ASN A 103 4.94 8.29 10.61
C ASN A 103 6.43 8.61 10.50
N GLN A 104 7.14 7.88 9.64
CA GLN A 104 8.56 8.09 9.39
C GLN A 104 8.81 9.45 8.74
N TRP A 105 8.05 9.82 7.70
CA TRP A 105 8.22 11.11 7.02
C TRP A 105 7.88 12.29 7.93
N MET A 106 6.80 12.19 8.72
CA MET A 106 6.48 13.20 9.74
C MET A 106 7.57 13.30 10.81
N GLY A 107 8.21 12.18 11.17
CA GLY A 107 9.34 12.13 12.09
C GLY A 107 10.58 12.83 11.55
N PHE A 108 10.96 12.54 10.29
CA PHE A 108 12.08 13.20 9.64
C PHE A 108 11.90 14.70 9.50
N LEU A 109 10.70 15.14 9.14
CA LEU A 109 10.39 16.55 8.91
C LEU A 109 10.01 17.29 10.20
N LYS A 110 10.12 16.64 11.37
CA LYS A 110 9.71 17.21 12.66
C LYS A 110 10.39 18.53 12.97
N ASN A 111 11.69 18.64 12.72
CA ASN A 111 12.47 19.81 13.07
C ASN A 111 12.52 20.86 11.95
N ASP A 112 12.03 20.53 10.75
CA ASP A 112 12.01 21.46 9.61
C ASP A 112 10.73 22.32 9.60
N PHE A 113 9.67 21.94 10.32
CA PHE A 113 8.39 22.64 10.32
C PHE A 113 7.85 22.84 11.74
N LYS A 114 7.59 24.10 12.10
CA LYS A 114 6.99 24.48 13.39
C LYS A 114 5.54 24.00 13.55
N TYR A 115 4.80 23.98 12.45
CA TYR A 115 3.39 23.58 12.44
C TYR A 115 3.18 22.41 11.47
N ARG A 116 2.86 21.24 12.00
CA ARG A 116 2.49 20.09 11.18
C ARG A 116 1.00 19.83 11.35
N VAL A 117 0.30 19.62 10.25
CA VAL A 117 -1.13 19.34 10.26
C VAL A 117 -1.40 18.04 9.54
N LEU A 118 -2.15 17.13 10.16
CA LEU A 118 -2.64 15.90 9.54
C LEU A 118 -4.17 15.92 9.45
N TYR A 119 -4.69 15.88 8.22
CA TYR A 119 -6.10 15.64 7.96
C TYR A 119 -6.34 14.16 7.67
N ILE A 120 -7.37 13.58 8.29
CA ILE A 120 -7.78 12.18 8.10
C ILE A 120 -9.15 12.16 7.42
N THR A 121 -9.21 11.61 6.20
CA THR A 121 -10.40 11.72 5.34
C THR A 121 -11.31 10.50 5.38
N ASN A 122 -10.90 9.35 5.93
CA ASN A 122 -11.68 8.12 6.06
C ASN A 122 -11.33 7.37 7.35
N HIS A 123 -12.11 6.34 7.68
CA HIS A 123 -11.91 5.52 8.87
C HIS A 123 -12.11 4.04 8.52
N TYR A 124 -11.17 3.19 8.92
CA TYR A 124 -11.33 1.73 8.85
C TYR A 124 -11.74 1.10 10.19
N THR A 125 -11.59 1.83 11.29
CA THR A 125 -11.93 1.41 12.66
C THR A 125 -12.73 2.49 13.37
N SER A 126 -13.40 2.15 14.47
CA SER A 126 -14.06 3.14 15.34
C SER A 126 -13.09 4.28 15.68
N PRO A 127 -13.53 5.55 15.72
CA PRO A 127 -12.71 6.69 16.14
C PRO A 127 -11.98 6.46 17.47
N ASP A 128 -12.55 5.62 18.35
CA ASP A 128 -12.03 5.30 19.68
C ASP A 128 -10.81 4.36 19.68
N ASN A 129 -10.50 3.72 18.54
CA ASN A 129 -9.38 2.76 18.39
C ASN A 129 -8.21 3.37 17.61
N PHE A 130 -7.98 4.68 17.73
CA PHE A 130 -6.79 5.34 17.22
C PHE A 130 -5.55 4.89 18.00
N TYR A 131 -5.11 3.65 17.76
CA TYR A 131 -3.90 3.10 18.36
C TYR A 131 -2.70 3.51 17.50
N CYS A 132 -2.30 4.78 17.57
CA CYS A 132 -0.94 5.13 17.19
C CYS A 132 -0.12 5.43 18.44
N THR A 133 0.51 4.39 18.97
CA THR A 133 1.43 4.46 20.12
C THR A 133 2.78 5.08 19.77
N SER A 134 2.99 5.55 18.54
CA SER A 134 4.26 6.18 18.17
C SER A 134 4.34 7.60 18.71
N SER A 135 5.50 7.97 19.25
CA SER A 135 5.79 9.29 19.80
C SER A 135 5.48 10.45 18.84
N THR A 136 5.52 10.21 17.52
CA THR A 136 5.14 11.20 16.50
C THR A 136 3.71 11.71 16.67
N PHE A 137 2.74 10.87 17.07
CA PHE A 137 1.35 11.31 17.27
C PHE A 137 1.09 11.94 18.64
N GLN A 138 2.06 11.85 19.54
CA GLN A 138 2.01 12.49 20.86
C GLN A 138 2.70 13.87 20.83
N ASP A 139 3.17 14.30 19.66
CA ASP A 139 3.88 15.54 19.48
C ASP A 139 2.93 16.74 19.54
N PRO A 140 3.10 17.71 20.46
CA PRO A 140 2.22 18.85 20.60
C PRO A 140 2.25 19.81 19.40
N GLN A 141 3.26 19.72 18.53
CA GLN A 141 3.37 20.53 17.30
C GLN A 141 2.66 19.89 16.10
N LEU A 142 2.09 18.68 16.28
CA LEU A 142 1.30 17.99 15.27
C LEU A 142 -0.20 18.14 15.60
N HIS A 143 -0.92 18.84 14.73
CA HIS A 143 -2.35 19.05 14.86
C HIS A 143 -3.13 18.05 13.99
N PHE A 144 -4.04 17.30 14.61
CA PHE A 144 -4.88 16.33 13.91
C PHE A 144 -6.28 16.89 13.69
N TYR A 145 -6.79 16.68 12.49
CA TYR A 145 -8.18 16.94 12.13
C TYR A 145 -8.78 15.68 11.54
N ASN A 146 -9.72 15.10 12.27
CA ASN A 146 -10.36 13.86 11.87
C ASN A 146 -11.77 14.13 11.36
N LEU A 147 -11.99 13.99 10.05
CA LEU A 147 -13.31 14.20 9.45
C LEU A 147 -14.23 13.05 9.86
N SER A 148 -15.38 13.34 10.46
CA SER A 148 -16.27 12.33 11.05
C SER A 148 -16.70 11.25 10.06
N CYS A 149 -16.50 9.95 10.37
CA CYS A 149 -16.96 8.85 9.52
C CYS A 149 -18.50 8.69 9.49
N TYR A 150 -19.22 9.35 10.39
CA TYR A 150 -20.66 9.30 10.49
C TYR A 150 -21.36 10.32 9.57
N GLU A 151 -20.60 11.28 9.05
CA GLU A 151 -21.08 12.31 8.14
C GLU A 151 -21.05 11.83 6.68
N LYS A 152 -21.78 12.55 5.84
CA LYS A 152 -21.84 12.31 4.39
C LYS A 152 -20.50 12.64 3.74
N TYR A 153 -20.22 12.08 2.57
CA TYR A 153 -19.04 12.48 1.80
C TYR A 153 -19.07 13.98 1.48
N THR A 154 -20.22 14.51 1.07
CA THR A 154 -20.37 15.95 0.77
C THR A 154 -19.97 16.84 1.95
N ASP A 155 -20.42 16.50 3.15
CA ASP A 155 -20.17 17.30 4.36
C ASP A 155 -18.68 17.31 4.70
N ARG A 156 -18.03 16.14 4.61
CA ARG A 156 -16.59 15.97 4.87
C ARG A 156 -15.73 16.65 3.80
N ILE A 157 -16.14 16.60 2.54
CA ILE A 157 -15.49 17.35 1.45
C ILE A 157 -15.59 18.86 1.74
N GLN A 158 -16.77 19.37 2.08
CA GLN A 158 -16.96 20.78 2.43
C GLN A 158 -16.15 21.21 3.65
N GLU A 159 -16.09 20.37 4.67
CA GLU A 159 -15.27 20.62 5.86
C GLU A 159 -13.79 20.72 5.51
N LEU A 160 -13.26 19.77 4.73
CA LEU A 160 -11.87 19.80 4.29
C LEU A 160 -11.57 21.01 3.40
N ILE A 161 -12.46 21.36 2.46
CA ILE A 161 -12.36 22.57 1.63
C ILE A 161 -12.28 23.81 2.52
N LYS A 162 -13.19 23.95 3.50
CA LYS A 162 -13.20 25.09 4.43
C LYS A 162 -11.92 25.18 5.22
N LEU A 163 -11.42 24.07 5.77
CA LEU A 163 -10.18 24.03 6.54
C LEU A 163 -8.98 24.44 5.69
N LEU A 164 -8.88 23.91 4.47
CA LEU A 164 -7.79 24.22 3.56
C LEU A 164 -7.89 25.65 2.99
N ILE A 165 -9.08 26.23 2.76
CA ILE A 165 -9.19 27.63 2.30
C ILE A 165 -8.98 28.63 3.43
N LYS A 166 -9.42 28.30 4.65
CA LYS A 166 -9.17 29.12 5.85
C LYS A 166 -7.69 29.12 6.23
N TYR A 167 -7.01 28.00 6.02
CA TYR A 167 -5.59 27.80 6.35
C TYR A 167 -4.80 27.26 5.15
N PRO A 168 -4.72 28.02 4.04
CA PRO A 168 -4.21 27.55 2.76
C PRO A 168 -2.76 27.11 2.84
N PRO A 169 -2.45 25.84 2.55
CA PRO A 169 -1.08 25.36 2.61
C PRO A 169 -0.29 25.74 1.36
N GLN A 170 1.02 25.92 1.52
CA GLN A 170 1.92 26.05 0.39
C GLN A 170 2.07 24.72 -0.37
N GLN A 171 2.06 23.62 0.38
CA GLN A 171 2.19 22.27 -0.13
C GLN A 171 1.40 21.27 0.73
N ILE A 172 0.90 20.23 0.08
CA ILE A 172 0.23 19.08 0.70
C ILE A 172 0.97 17.81 0.29
N ILE A 173 1.24 16.93 1.26
CA ILE A 173 1.72 15.56 1.00
C ILE A 173 0.57 14.57 1.22
N LEU A 174 0.23 13.82 0.18
CA LEU A 174 -0.89 12.88 0.15
C LEU A 174 -0.44 11.44 0.38
N PHE A 175 -1.01 10.84 1.42
CA PHE A 175 -0.93 9.43 1.80
C PHE A 175 -2.33 8.81 1.74
N ILE A 176 -2.97 8.90 0.58
CA ILE A 176 -4.36 8.47 0.42
C ILE A 176 -4.46 7.10 -0.25
N ASP A 177 -5.47 6.34 0.12
CA ASP A 177 -5.86 5.11 -0.55
C ASP A 177 -6.35 5.41 -1.97
N PRO A 178 -6.23 4.44 -2.90
CA PRO A 178 -6.68 4.59 -4.29
C PRO A 178 -8.13 5.02 -4.51
N ASP A 179 -9.02 4.77 -3.54
CA ASP A 179 -10.47 5.04 -3.63
C ASP A 179 -10.92 6.30 -2.86
N ASP A 180 -9.98 7.17 -2.43
CA ASP A 180 -10.31 8.34 -1.60
C ASP A 180 -10.95 9.50 -2.37
N VAL A 181 -12.27 9.42 -2.53
CA VAL A 181 -13.08 10.46 -3.16
C VAL A 181 -13.12 11.77 -2.37
N ILE A 182 -12.83 11.78 -1.07
CA ILE A 182 -12.94 12.99 -0.24
C ILE A 182 -11.73 13.87 -0.46
N ALA A 183 -10.53 13.29 -0.29
CA ALA A 183 -9.28 14.02 -0.49
C ALA A 183 -9.21 14.57 -1.91
N VAL A 184 -9.48 13.73 -2.92
CA VAL A 184 -9.39 14.12 -4.32
C VAL A 184 -10.35 15.26 -4.67
N SER A 185 -11.63 15.15 -4.30
CA SER A 185 -12.62 16.21 -4.58
C SER A 185 -12.26 17.53 -3.90
N ALA A 186 -11.90 17.49 -2.61
CA ALA A 186 -11.60 18.69 -1.84
C ALA A 186 -10.35 19.41 -2.36
N ILE A 187 -9.29 18.66 -2.67
CA ILE A 187 -8.03 19.25 -3.16
C ILE A 187 -8.21 19.85 -4.55
N ALA A 188 -8.93 19.18 -5.45
CA ALA A 188 -9.23 19.72 -6.77
C ALA A 188 -9.93 21.08 -6.66
N ALA A 189 -10.94 21.16 -5.79
CA ALA A 189 -11.71 22.37 -5.55
C ALA A 189 -10.86 23.50 -4.94
N VAL A 190 -10.09 23.19 -3.89
CA VAL A 190 -9.19 24.17 -3.24
C VAL A 190 -8.14 24.68 -4.22
N LYS A 191 -7.58 23.81 -5.07
CA LYS A 191 -6.58 24.19 -6.06
C LYS A 191 -7.16 25.15 -7.10
N ASN A 192 -8.36 24.88 -7.59
CA ASN A 192 -9.09 25.79 -8.49
C ASN A 192 -9.39 27.13 -7.81
N TYR A 193 -9.94 27.10 -6.59
CA TYR A 193 -10.25 28.29 -5.82
C TYR A 193 -9.02 29.18 -5.57
N LEU A 194 -7.90 28.60 -5.14
CA LEU A 194 -6.66 29.33 -4.92
C LEU A 194 -6.07 29.86 -6.23
N LYS A 195 -6.17 29.11 -7.33
CA LYS A 195 -5.72 29.55 -8.64
C LYS A 195 -6.45 30.82 -9.11
N ASP A 196 -7.75 30.92 -8.87
CA ASP A 196 -8.54 32.12 -9.18
C ASP A 196 -8.06 33.34 -8.37
N LEU A 197 -7.54 33.10 -7.16
CA LEU A 197 -6.88 34.10 -6.32
C LEU A 197 -5.41 34.33 -6.68
N LYS A 198 -4.91 33.77 -7.79
CA LYS A 198 -3.49 33.80 -8.21
C LYS A 198 -2.53 33.20 -7.17
N ARG A 199 -3.01 32.20 -6.43
CA ARG A 199 -2.29 31.49 -5.39
C ARG A 199 -2.06 30.05 -5.85
N ASN A 200 -0.87 29.52 -5.61
CA ASN A 200 -0.53 28.16 -6.03
C ASN A 200 -0.30 27.25 -4.81
N MET A 201 -0.96 26.11 -4.81
CA MET A 201 -0.81 25.06 -3.80
C MET A 201 -0.25 23.82 -4.48
N ARG A 202 0.91 23.35 -4.01
CA ARG A 202 1.56 22.16 -4.56
C ARG A 202 1.02 20.90 -3.91
N VAL A 203 0.72 19.89 -4.72
CA VAL A 203 0.27 18.57 -4.26
C VAL A 203 1.34 17.53 -4.59
N ILE A 204 1.90 16.94 -3.54
CA ILE A 204 2.87 15.84 -3.61
C ILE A 204 2.12 14.54 -3.30
N TYR A 205 2.04 13.64 -4.27
CA TYR A 205 1.31 12.37 -4.14
C TYR A 205 2.27 11.21 -3.90
N VAL A 206 2.10 10.51 -2.78
CA VAL A 206 2.91 9.34 -2.43
C VAL A 206 2.26 8.07 -2.99
N ASN A 207 2.80 7.57 -4.10
CA ASN A 207 2.26 6.43 -4.83
C ASN A 207 2.68 5.11 -4.18
N HIS A 208 1.85 4.62 -3.28
CA HIS A 208 2.02 3.31 -2.65
C HIS A 208 1.32 2.16 -3.39
N ALA A 209 0.45 2.50 -4.35
CA ALA A 209 -0.29 1.58 -5.20
C ALA A 209 0.24 1.63 -6.64
N ASP A 210 1.56 1.64 -6.80
CA ASP A 210 2.23 1.74 -8.10
C ASP A 210 1.82 0.65 -9.09
N HIS A 211 1.39 -0.50 -8.56
CA HIS A 211 0.90 -1.72 -9.19
C HIS A 211 -0.62 -1.77 -9.45
N ALA A 212 -1.37 -0.71 -9.14
CA ALA A 212 -2.81 -0.73 -9.31
C ALA A 212 -3.43 0.64 -9.68
N PHE A 213 -4.73 0.62 -9.98
CA PHE A 213 -5.54 1.81 -10.19
C PHE A 213 -5.52 2.75 -8.97
N TRP A 214 -5.55 4.07 -9.20
CA TRP A 214 -5.89 5.07 -8.18
C TRP A 214 -6.51 6.35 -8.77
N LEU A 215 -7.28 7.06 -7.94
CA LEU A 215 -7.90 8.36 -8.26
C LEU A 215 -6.95 9.54 -8.03
N GLY A 216 -7.24 10.66 -8.68
CA GLY A 216 -6.65 11.96 -8.37
C GLY A 216 -5.42 12.31 -9.20
N LYS A 217 -5.27 11.78 -10.42
CA LYS A 217 -4.17 12.13 -11.32
C LYS A 217 -4.12 13.64 -11.59
N LYS A 218 -5.27 14.28 -11.79
CA LYS A 218 -5.34 15.71 -12.16
C LYS A 218 -4.89 16.69 -11.08
N ILE A 219 -4.92 16.28 -9.80
CA ILE A 219 -4.56 17.19 -8.70
C ILE A 219 -3.05 17.25 -8.45
N ILE A 220 -2.26 16.32 -8.99
CA ILE A 220 -0.86 16.07 -8.63
C ILE A 220 0.09 17.04 -9.35
N ASP A 221 0.96 17.69 -8.58
CA ASP A 221 2.09 18.46 -9.13
C ASP A 221 3.40 17.65 -9.10
N THR A 222 3.55 16.81 -8.07
CA THR A 222 4.71 15.92 -7.90
C THR A 222 4.23 14.52 -7.56
N LEU A 223 4.56 13.54 -8.38
CA LEU A 223 4.37 12.13 -8.05
C LEU A 223 5.63 11.57 -7.39
N VAL A 224 5.49 10.81 -6.31
CA VAL A 224 6.59 10.10 -5.65
C VAL A 224 6.33 8.61 -5.73
N ASN A 225 7.27 7.88 -6.31
CA ASN A 225 7.33 6.41 -6.26
C ASN A 225 8.45 5.97 -5.30
N PHE A 226 8.40 4.73 -4.85
CA PHE A 226 9.42 4.20 -3.95
C PHE A 226 10.57 3.48 -4.65
N ARG A 227 10.40 3.20 -5.94
CA ARG A 227 11.30 2.38 -6.71
C ARG A 227 11.22 2.71 -8.18
N ARG A 228 12.24 2.27 -8.91
CA ARG A 228 12.40 2.53 -10.33
C ARG A 228 11.26 1.94 -11.16
N GLU A 229 10.80 0.73 -10.85
CA GLU A 229 9.72 0.08 -11.62
C GLU A 229 8.41 0.85 -11.48
N GLY A 230 8.10 1.33 -10.27
CA GLY A 230 6.94 2.19 -10.06
C GLY A 230 7.01 3.47 -10.91
N ALA A 231 8.18 4.09 -11.00
CA ALA A 231 8.40 5.27 -11.85
C ALA A 231 8.22 4.95 -13.35
N LEU A 232 8.73 3.80 -13.82
CA LEU A 232 8.57 3.32 -15.19
C LEU A 232 7.09 3.09 -15.52
N PHE A 233 6.35 2.43 -14.62
CA PHE A 233 4.92 2.17 -14.81
C PHE A 233 4.07 3.45 -14.72
N SER A 234 4.40 4.38 -13.83
CA SER A 234 3.77 5.71 -13.80
C SER A 234 4.01 6.46 -15.12
N ARG A 235 5.20 6.39 -15.70
CA ARG A 235 5.48 7.01 -17.01
C ARG A 235 4.68 6.33 -18.12
N LYS A 236 4.76 4.99 -18.22
CA LYS A 236 4.13 4.21 -19.30
C LYS A 236 2.61 4.28 -19.27
N TYR A 237 2.00 4.02 -18.11
CA TYR A 237 0.55 3.83 -18.01
C TYR A 237 -0.20 5.05 -17.50
N ARG A 238 0.49 6.00 -16.86
CA ARG A 238 -0.13 7.24 -16.35
C ARG A 238 0.40 8.48 -17.06
N GLY A 239 1.43 8.38 -17.89
CA GLY A 239 2.02 9.55 -18.56
C GLY A 239 2.62 10.55 -17.57
N MET A 240 3.09 10.08 -16.40
CA MET A 240 3.62 10.93 -15.33
C MET A 240 5.06 10.57 -15.00
N THR A 241 5.92 11.58 -14.92
CA THR A 241 7.23 11.45 -14.29
C THR A 241 7.10 11.52 -12.78
N SER A 242 7.93 10.79 -12.05
CA SER A 242 7.94 10.79 -10.60
C SER A 242 9.34 10.94 -10.03
N LEU A 243 9.44 11.53 -8.84
CA LEU A 243 10.60 11.36 -7.97
C LEU A 243 10.62 9.94 -7.42
N ILE A 244 11.82 9.44 -7.10
CA ILE A 244 12.01 8.16 -6.40
C ILE A 244 12.51 8.47 -5.00
N ILE A 245 11.71 8.13 -3.98
CA ILE A 245 12.11 8.21 -2.57
C ILE A 245 11.95 6.80 -2.00
N PRO A 246 13.04 6.04 -1.82
CA PRO A 246 12.96 4.66 -1.37
C PRO A 246 12.19 4.46 -0.06
N LEU A 247 11.55 3.29 0.06
CA LEU A 247 10.95 2.88 1.33
C LEU A 247 12.04 2.70 2.38
N ILE A 248 11.68 3.03 3.62
CA ILE A 248 12.48 2.71 4.79
C ILE A 248 11.66 1.94 5.78
N THR A 249 12.34 1.20 6.64
CA THR A 249 11.71 0.55 7.79
C THR A 249 12.25 1.17 9.07
N GLY A 250 11.47 1.08 10.14
CA GLY A 250 11.92 1.49 11.47
C GLY A 250 12.83 0.46 12.13
N ILE A 251 13.25 -0.57 11.39
CA ILE A 251 14.22 -1.54 11.87
C ILE A 251 15.58 -0.88 11.71
N ASN A 252 16.23 -0.60 12.83
CA ASN A 252 17.59 -0.13 12.81
C ASN A 252 18.49 -1.35 13.00
N TYR A 253 19.57 -1.42 12.23
CA TYR A 253 20.72 -2.20 12.65
C TYR A 253 21.23 -1.56 13.94
N LEU A 254 20.79 -2.09 15.07
CA LEU A 254 21.48 -1.81 16.32
C LEU A 254 22.71 -2.73 16.29
N PRO A 255 23.94 -2.19 16.19
CA PRO A 255 25.11 -2.94 16.57
C PRO A 255 24.95 -3.20 18.07
N SER A 256 24.26 -4.28 18.44
CA SER A 256 24.49 -4.84 19.76
C SER A 256 25.96 -5.23 19.80
N SER A 257 26.59 -5.03 20.95
CA SER A 257 27.82 -5.72 21.32
C SER A 257 27.75 -7.18 20.86
N PRO A 258 28.90 -7.82 20.56
CA PRO A 258 29.01 -9.13 19.90
C PRO A 258 28.30 -10.34 20.57
N GLU A 259 27.42 -10.13 21.54
CA GLU A 259 26.59 -11.14 22.21
C GLU A 259 25.30 -11.53 21.44
N ASN A 260 25.16 -11.15 20.17
CA ASN A 260 24.06 -11.61 19.32
C ASN A 260 24.40 -12.96 18.69
N TYR A 261 24.02 -14.07 19.34
CA TYR A 261 23.77 -15.40 18.73
C TYR A 261 24.88 -16.01 17.85
N ARG A 262 26.09 -15.41 17.84
CA ARG A 262 27.30 -15.91 17.20
C ARG A 262 28.09 -16.87 18.07
N ASP A 263 27.50 -17.39 19.14
CA ASP A 263 27.88 -18.70 19.72
C ASP A 263 27.42 -19.86 18.82
N LYS A 264 27.50 -19.65 17.52
CA LYS A 264 27.58 -20.73 16.55
C LYS A 264 28.96 -21.35 16.74
N ASP A 265 29.03 -22.32 17.65
CA ASP A 265 30.19 -23.19 17.87
C ASP A 265 30.69 -23.70 16.50
N LEU A 266 31.78 -23.13 16.00
CA LEU A 266 32.37 -23.45 14.69
C LEU A 266 32.97 -24.87 14.63
N SER A 267 32.94 -25.59 15.75
CA SER A 267 33.43 -26.98 15.85
C SER A 267 32.34 -28.04 15.71
N LYS A 268 31.06 -27.66 15.63
CA LYS A 268 29.92 -28.58 15.43
C LYS A 268 29.27 -28.36 14.05
N PRO A 269 28.61 -29.38 13.47
CA PRO A 269 27.81 -29.16 12.26
C PRO A 269 26.72 -28.13 12.58
N GLN A 270 26.90 -26.91 12.07
CA GLN A 270 25.97 -25.82 12.32
C GLN A 270 24.74 -26.00 11.43
N HIS A 271 23.57 -26.03 12.06
CA HIS A 271 22.32 -25.92 11.33
C HIS A 271 22.28 -24.57 10.60
N THR A 272 21.88 -24.59 9.34
CA THR A 272 21.62 -23.36 8.58
C THR A 272 20.15 -22.98 8.72
N ILE A 273 19.87 -21.68 8.81
CA ILE A 273 18.53 -21.14 8.97
C ILE A 273 18.24 -20.19 7.80
N SER A 274 17.17 -20.48 7.07
CA SER A 274 16.59 -19.53 6.12
C SER A 274 15.33 -18.87 6.68
N LEU A 275 15.08 -17.63 6.27
CA LEU A 275 13.93 -16.84 6.70
C LEU A 275 13.09 -16.40 5.50
N SER A 276 11.78 -16.41 5.65
CA SER A 276 10.84 -15.69 4.80
C SER A 276 9.92 -14.85 5.66
N VAL A 277 9.54 -13.67 5.17
CA VAL A 277 8.61 -12.76 5.87
C VAL A 277 7.54 -12.29 4.90
N GLY A 278 6.27 -12.41 5.26
CA GLY A 278 5.18 -11.91 4.43
C GLY A 278 3.81 -12.36 4.89
N THR A 279 2.77 -11.68 4.42
CA THR A 279 1.38 -12.07 4.68
C THR A 279 1.05 -13.38 3.97
N PHE A 280 0.37 -14.31 4.65
CA PHE A 280 0.04 -15.63 4.14
C PHE A 280 -0.55 -15.64 2.72
N PRO A 281 -1.46 -14.72 2.33
CA PRO A 281 -1.97 -14.70 0.96
C PRO A 281 -0.92 -14.53 -0.13
N LYS A 282 0.25 -13.95 0.13
CA LYS A 282 1.30 -13.71 -0.88
C LYS A 282 1.94 -14.97 -1.45
N ILE A 283 1.91 -16.04 -0.67
CA ILE A 283 2.52 -17.32 -1.05
C ILE A 283 1.51 -18.30 -1.63
N LEU A 284 0.21 -17.94 -1.61
CA LEU A 284 -0.84 -18.77 -2.15
C LEU A 284 -0.81 -18.68 -3.68
N SER A 285 -0.33 -19.75 -4.29
CA SER A 285 -0.16 -19.89 -5.74
C SER A 285 -0.72 -21.23 -6.17
N LYS A 286 -1.47 -21.24 -7.27
CA LYS A 286 -1.78 -22.48 -8.01
C LYS A 286 -0.96 -22.57 -9.30
N GLY A 287 0.11 -21.79 -9.38
CA GLY A 287 0.98 -21.67 -10.54
C GLY A 287 2.06 -22.75 -10.59
N LYS A 288 3.02 -22.57 -11.51
CA LYS A 288 4.15 -23.50 -11.68
C LYS A 288 5.11 -23.50 -10.49
N VAL A 289 5.21 -22.38 -9.77
CA VAL A 289 6.05 -22.23 -8.58
C VAL A 289 5.13 -22.21 -7.36
N ASP A 290 5.29 -23.21 -6.49
CA ASP A 290 4.53 -23.37 -5.27
C ASP A 290 5.44 -23.24 -4.05
N TYR A 291 5.05 -22.39 -3.10
CA TYR A 291 5.89 -22.05 -1.95
C TYR A 291 6.12 -23.24 -1.02
N PHE A 292 5.06 -23.96 -0.65
CA PHE A 292 5.17 -25.06 0.31
C PHE A 292 5.93 -26.24 -0.27
N ARG A 293 5.66 -26.59 -1.54
CA ARG A 293 6.37 -27.63 -2.27
C ARG A 293 7.87 -27.31 -2.39
N THR A 294 8.20 -26.09 -2.82
CA THR A 294 9.60 -25.66 -2.98
C THR A 294 10.38 -25.76 -1.66
N ILE A 295 9.81 -25.26 -0.55
CA ILE A 295 10.46 -25.33 0.76
C ILE A 295 10.55 -26.78 1.26
N THR A 296 9.54 -27.61 1.00
CA THR A 296 9.57 -29.04 1.33
C THR A 296 10.74 -29.74 0.64
N HIS A 297 10.86 -29.59 -0.69
CA HIS A 297 11.95 -30.18 -1.46
C HIS A 297 13.34 -29.66 -1.03
N LEU A 298 13.43 -28.38 -0.64
CA LEU A 298 14.65 -27.82 -0.08
C LEU A 298 15.05 -28.54 1.23
N LEU A 299 14.08 -28.75 2.13
CA LEU A 299 14.31 -29.39 3.43
C LEU A 299 14.59 -30.89 3.31
N GLU A 300 14.04 -31.57 2.30
CA GLU A 300 14.40 -32.96 1.95
C GLU A 300 15.86 -33.07 1.50
N LYS A 301 16.29 -32.14 0.65
CA LYS A 301 17.65 -32.12 0.11
C LYS A 301 18.70 -31.75 1.16
N TYR A 302 18.34 -30.90 2.13
CA TYR A 302 19.25 -30.39 3.15
C TYR A 302 18.75 -30.74 4.57
N PRO A 303 19.09 -31.92 5.12
CA PRO A 303 18.52 -32.42 6.38
C PRO A 303 18.89 -31.59 7.62
N ASN A 304 20.02 -30.87 7.60
CA ASN A 304 20.45 -29.99 8.69
C ASN A 304 20.00 -28.53 8.51
N HIS A 305 19.11 -28.25 7.55
CA HIS A 305 18.59 -26.91 7.27
C HIS A 305 17.20 -26.71 7.88
N TYR A 306 16.96 -25.49 8.36
CA TYR A 306 15.67 -25.02 8.89
C TYR A 306 15.14 -23.86 8.04
N HIS A 307 13.82 -23.78 7.91
CA HIS A 307 13.15 -22.68 7.26
C HIS A 307 12.11 -22.05 8.18
N PHE A 308 12.26 -20.76 8.48
CA PHE A 308 11.31 -19.97 9.23
C PHE A 308 10.48 -19.11 8.29
N PHE A 309 9.16 -19.27 8.31
CA PHE A 309 8.24 -18.36 7.64
C PHE A 309 7.45 -17.54 8.66
N ILE A 310 7.75 -16.25 8.73
CA ILE A 310 7.05 -15.31 9.61
C ILE A 310 5.86 -14.70 8.87
N THR A 311 4.67 -14.97 9.39
CA THR A 311 3.41 -14.55 8.80
C THR A 311 2.31 -14.36 9.86
N ASN A 312 1.10 -14.02 9.43
CA ASN A 312 -0.10 -14.19 10.24
C ASN A 312 -0.78 -15.49 9.78
N PRO A 313 -0.47 -16.64 10.41
CA PRO A 313 -0.90 -17.94 9.89
C PRO A 313 -2.43 -18.04 9.89
N PRO A 314 -3.01 -18.79 8.94
CA PRO A 314 -4.42 -19.14 9.00
C PRO A 314 -4.66 -20.06 10.22
N LYS A 315 -5.92 -20.42 10.45
CA LYS A 315 -6.23 -21.45 11.44
C LYS A 315 -5.50 -22.76 11.11
N SER A 316 -5.15 -23.55 12.13
CA SER A 316 -4.31 -24.74 11.98
C SER A 316 -4.89 -25.77 11.02
N ASP A 317 -6.21 -25.97 11.05
CA ASP A 317 -6.93 -26.86 10.12
C ASP A 317 -6.72 -26.48 8.66
N ILE A 318 -6.67 -25.18 8.35
CA ILE A 318 -6.39 -24.68 6.99
C ILE A 318 -4.90 -24.78 6.67
N LEU A 319 -4.02 -24.58 7.66
CA LEU A 319 -2.57 -24.64 7.45
C LEU A 319 -2.09 -26.07 7.15
N ASP A 320 -2.68 -27.06 7.81
CA ASP A 320 -2.35 -28.48 7.67
C ASP A 320 -2.57 -28.97 6.23
N ASP A 321 -3.53 -28.41 5.49
CA ASP A 321 -3.77 -28.71 4.08
C ASP A 321 -2.58 -28.37 3.15
N TYR A 322 -1.64 -27.53 3.60
CA TYR A 322 -0.47 -27.10 2.81
C TYR A 322 0.86 -27.70 3.28
N LEU A 323 0.91 -28.23 4.50
CA LEU A 323 2.15 -28.77 5.07
C LEU A 323 2.40 -30.20 4.59
N PRO A 324 3.67 -30.60 4.37
CA PRO A 324 3.99 -31.95 3.95
C PRO A 324 3.71 -32.96 5.08
N ASP A 325 3.30 -34.19 4.75
CA ASP A 325 2.98 -35.23 5.74
C ASP A 325 4.19 -35.75 6.55
N ASN A 326 5.41 -35.36 6.19
CA ASN A 326 6.63 -35.82 6.84
C ASN A 326 6.92 -35.05 8.14
N ASP A 327 6.91 -35.75 9.28
CA ASP A 327 7.13 -35.18 10.62
C ASP A 327 8.51 -34.51 10.81
N ASP A 328 9.56 -35.01 10.15
CA ASP A 328 10.88 -34.38 10.22
C ASP A 328 10.89 -33.02 9.51
N ILE A 329 10.27 -32.96 8.33
CA ILE A 329 10.12 -31.70 7.58
C ILE A 329 9.26 -30.71 8.36
N LYS A 330 8.14 -31.16 8.96
CA LYS A 330 7.28 -30.30 9.79
C LYS A 330 8.04 -29.68 10.97
N LYS A 331 8.99 -30.40 11.57
CA LYS A 331 9.84 -29.85 12.65
C LYS A 331 10.82 -28.79 12.18
N ARG A 332 11.21 -28.82 10.90
CA ARG A 332 12.20 -27.90 10.30
C ARG A 332 11.57 -26.76 9.48
N PHE A 333 10.30 -26.90 9.08
CA PHE A 333 9.51 -25.85 8.45
C PHE A 333 8.64 -25.14 9.49
N ILE A 334 9.18 -24.08 10.08
CA ILE A 334 8.57 -23.36 11.20
C ILE A 334 7.77 -22.16 10.69
N ILE A 335 6.44 -22.20 10.83
CA ILE A 335 5.55 -21.10 10.46
C ILE A 335 5.03 -20.42 11.73
N SER A 336 5.28 -19.12 11.90
CA SER A 336 4.93 -18.41 13.14
C SER A 336 4.66 -16.92 12.91
N GLY A 337 4.17 -16.23 13.96
CA GLY A 337 3.85 -14.81 13.94
C GLY A 337 2.34 -14.52 14.03
N PRO A 338 1.92 -13.25 13.89
CA PRO A 338 2.76 -12.09 13.60
C PRO A 338 3.54 -11.62 14.84
N PHE A 339 4.75 -11.09 14.65
CA PHE A 339 5.58 -10.52 15.71
C PHE A 339 5.67 -9.00 15.59
N LYS A 340 5.84 -8.31 16.72
CA LYS A 340 6.01 -6.84 16.78
C LYS A 340 7.41 -6.40 16.38
N ASP A 341 8.44 -7.14 16.78
CA ASP A 341 9.84 -6.92 16.40
C ASP A 341 10.36 -8.14 15.65
N LEU A 342 10.86 -7.92 14.44
CA LEU A 342 11.41 -8.96 13.57
C LEU A 342 12.94 -9.05 13.67
N SER A 343 13.59 -8.11 14.34
CA SER A 343 15.05 -8.01 14.43
C SER A 343 15.73 -9.29 14.92
N PRO A 344 15.20 -10.01 15.95
CA PRO A 344 15.81 -11.27 16.39
C PRO A 344 15.86 -12.34 15.30
N TYR A 345 14.86 -12.38 14.43
CA TYR A 345 14.77 -13.39 13.36
C TYR A 345 15.71 -13.07 12.21
N TYR A 346 15.83 -11.80 11.81
CA TYR A 346 16.82 -11.37 10.83
C TYR A 346 18.25 -11.61 11.31
N ARG A 347 18.53 -11.44 12.61
CA ARG A 347 19.85 -11.74 13.20
C ARG A 347 20.17 -13.23 13.28
N ALA A 348 19.17 -14.07 13.47
CA ALA A 348 19.34 -15.52 13.61
C ALA A 348 19.44 -16.24 12.25
N ALA A 349 18.85 -15.67 11.20
CA ALA A 349 18.87 -16.25 9.86
C ALA A 349 20.26 -16.13 9.21
N ASP A 350 20.61 -17.13 8.41
CA ASP A 350 21.81 -17.11 7.56
C ASP A 350 21.53 -16.49 6.19
N PHE A 351 20.32 -16.66 5.67
CA PHE A 351 19.85 -16.01 4.45
C PHE A 351 18.32 -15.88 4.43
N LEU A 352 17.81 -15.00 3.58
CA LEU A 352 16.40 -14.82 3.30
C LEU A 352 16.02 -15.54 2.00
N ILE A 353 14.86 -16.17 1.95
CA ILE A 353 14.20 -16.55 0.71
C ILE A 353 13.05 -15.56 0.53
N GLU A 354 12.99 -14.85 -0.60
CA GLU A 354 11.86 -13.94 -0.83
C GLU A 354 10.55 -14.74 -0.89
N THR A 355 9.46 -14.13 -0.43
CA THR A 355 8.14 -14.72 -0.67
C THR A 355 7.84 -14.72 -2.16
N PHE A 356 7.25 -15.82 -2.65
CA PHE A 356 6.87 -15.98 -4.04
C PHE A 356 5.48 -16.62 -4.12
N PRO A 357 4.68 -16.28 -5.15
CA PRO A 357 5.05 -15.49 -6.33
C PRO A 357 4.99 -13.96 -6.12
N LEU A 358 4.59 -13.49 -4.93
CA LEU A 358 4.60 -12.06 -4.58
C LEU A 358 5.66 -11.73 -3.53
N THR A 359 6.62 -10.88 -3.89
CA THR A 359 7.69 -10.44 -2.99
C THR A 359 7.24 -9.30 -2.04
N GLY A 360 8.11 -8.93 -1.10
CA GLY A 360 7.88 -7.86 -0.13
C GLY A 360 8.96 -6.79 -0.14
N TYR A 361 8.61 -5.56 -0.51
CA TYR A 361 9.57 -4.44 -0.57
C TYR A 361 10.14 -4.03 0.79
N THR A 362 9.36 -4.07 1.87
CA THR A 362 9.87 -3.72 3.20
C THR A 362 10.85 -4.77 3.71
N VAL A 363 10.64 -6.04 3.35
CA VAL A 363 11.50 -7.17 3.72
C VAL A 363 12.88 -7.05 3.08
N LEU A 364 12.95 -6.56 1.84
CA LEU A 364 14.21 -6.23 1.18
C LEU A 364 15.03 -5.22 2.01
N VAL A 365 14.42 -4.10 2.38
CA VAL A 365 15.10 -3.06 3.16
C VAL A 365 15.55 -3.60 4.51
N GLU A 366 14.70 -4.37 5.19
CA GLU A 366 15.04 -5.00 6.47
C GLU A 366 16.23 -5.98 6.31
N ALA A 367 16.21 -6.86 5.32
CA ALA A 367 17.30 -7.80 5.05
C ALA A 367 18.63 -7.09 4.75
N MET A 368 18.60 -6.04 3.93
CA MET A 368 19.80 -5.23 3.66
C MET A 368 20.38 -4.64 4.94
N THR A 369 19.54 -4.09 5.82
CA THR A 369 19.95 -3.52 7.12
C THR A 369 20.67 -4.55 8.00
N PHE A 370 20.28 -5.83 7.94
CA PHE A 370 20.93 -6.91 8.69
C PHE A 370 22.08 -7.62 7.93
N GLN A 371 22.46 -7.12 6.74
CA GLN A 371 23.44 -7.78 5.87
C GLN A 371 23.05 -9.23 5.54
N LEU A 372 21.74 -9.50 5.44
CA LEU A 372 21.23 -10.84 5.19
C LEU A 372 21.17 -11.07 3.67
N PRO A 373 21.92 -12.03 3.10
CA PRO A 373 21.80 -12.38 1.68
C PRO A 373 20.41 -12.91 1.36
N ILE A 374 19.97 -12.74 0.12
CA ILE A 374 18.59 -12.99 -0.32
C ILE A 374 18.62 -13.94 -1.52
N VAL A 375 17.87 -15.03 -1.47
CA VAL A 375 17.44 -15.76 -2.68
C VAL A 375 16.25 -14.99 -3.25
N ALA A 376 16.52 -14.15 -4.24
CA ALA A 376 15.54 -13.25 -4.83
C ALA A 376 14.61 -14.00 -5.78
N PHE A 377 13.34 -13.60 -5.82
CA PHE A 377 12.38 -14.14 -6.78
C PHE A 377 12.07 -13.11 -7.87
N LYS A 378 12.30 -13.48 -9.12
CA LYS A 378 11.91 -12.72 -10.30
C LYS A 378 10.60 -13.26 -10.85
N ASN A 379 9.57 -12.45 -10.69
CA ASN A 379 8.28 -12.69 -11.31
C ASN A 379 8.30 -12.15 -12.75
N GLU A 380 8.51 -13.04 -13.73
CA GLU A 380 8.63 -12.66 -15.14
C GLU A 380 7.35 -12.02 -15.71
N LYS A 381 6.19 -12.44 -15.22
CA LYS A 381 4.88 -11.93 -15.66
C LYS A 381 4.49 -10.64 -14.98
N PHE A 382 5.05 -10.40 -13.80
CA PHE A 382 4.85 -9.20 -13.01
C PHE A 382 6.16 -8.64 -12.49
N PRO A 383 6.94 -7.93 -13.33
CA PRO A 383 8.18 -7.29 -12.90
C PRO A 383 7.97 -6.33 -11.71
N LEU A 384 6.79 -5.71 -11.59
CA LEU A 384 6.40 -4.91 -10.41
C LEU A 384 6.26 -5.72 -9.11
N PHE A 385 6.27 -7.04 -9.14
CA PHE A 385 6.31 -7.91 -7.95
C PHE A 385 7.64 -8.63 -7.80
N SER A 386 8.65 -8.21 -8.57
CA SER A 386 10.05 -8.55 -8.32
C SER A 386 10.65 -7.46 -7.43
N SER A 387 11.21 -7.80 -6.27
CA SER A 387 11.77 -6.81 -5.34
C SER A 387 13.28 -6.80 -5.46
N THR A 388 13.97 -7.75 -4.83
CA THR A 388 15.43 -7.84 -4.87
C THR A 388 15.95 -8.11 -6.28
N ALA A 389 15.21 -8.91 -7.07
CA ALA A 389 15.55 -9.25 -8.44
C ALA A 389 15.61 -8.05 -9.41
N ASN A 390 15.05 -6.89 -9.02
CA ASN A 390 15.12 -5.67 -9.82
C ASN A 390 16.34 -4.79 -9.48
N LEU A 391 17.14 -5.17 -8.49
CA LEU A 391 18.39 -4.47 -8.19
C LEU A 391 19.41 -4.78 -9.30
N PRO A 392 20.02 -3.76 -9.93
CA PRO A 392 20.83 -3.94 -11.13
C PRO A 392 22.11 -4.76 -10.90
N PHE A 393 22.58 -4.82 -9.65
CA PHE A 393 23.82 -5.51 -9.27
C PHE A 393 23.58 -6.93 -8.71
N TYR A 394 22.33 -7.30 -8.40
CA TYR A 394 22.07 -8.49 -7.61
C TYR A 394 21.78 -9.71 -8.48
N THR A 395 22.66 -10.72 -8.40
CA THR A 395 22.66 -11.87 -9.32
C THR A 395 22.04 -13.13 -8.72
N PHE A 396 21.76 -13.14 -7.41
CA PHE A 396 21.19 -14.28 -6.69
C PHE A 396 19.66 -14.35 -6.85
N THR A 397 19.23 -14.50 -8.10
CA THR A 397 17.82 -14.38 -8.52
C THR A 397 17.34 -15.65 -9.20
N ALA A 398 16.15 -16.12 -8.81
CA ALA A 398 15.47 -17.29 -9.36
C ALA A 398 14.09 -16.95 -9.90
N SER A 399 13.63 -17.70 -10.91
CA SER A 399 12.27 -17.64 -11.46
C SER A 399 11.55 -19.00 -11.40
N THR A 400 12.28 -20.07 -11.08
CA THR A 400 11.76 -21.44 -10.99
C THR A 400 12.04 -22.07 -9.62
N GLU A 401 11.32 -23.14 -9.31
CA GLU A 401 11.52 -23.90 -8.07
C GLU A 401 12.93 -24.50 -8.00
N GLU A 402 13.41 -25.06 -9.11
CA GLU A 402 14.73 -25.67 -9.23
C GLU A 402 15.84 -24.66 -8.97
N GLU A 403 15.71 -23.43 -9.49
CA GLU A 403 16.65 -22.34 -9.25
C GLU A 403 16.60 -21.87 -7.79
N ILE A 404 15.42 -21.76 -7.18
CA ILE A 404 15.30 -21.38 -5.76
C ILE A 404 16.05 -22.39 -4.89
N ILE A 405 15.85 -23.69 -5.13
CA ILE A 405 16.52 -24.76 -4.39
C ILE A 405 18.03 -24.74 -4.65
N ALA A 406 18.46 -24.57 -5.90
CA ALA A 406 19.87 -24.55 -6.27
C ALA A 406 20.62 -23.36 -5.66
N LEU A 407 20.04 -22.16 -5.70
CA LEU A 407 20.64 -20.97 -5.08
C LEU A 407 20.62 -21.08 -3.56
N SER A 408 19.54 -21.55 -2.96
CA SER A 408 19.49 -21.81 -1.51
C SER A 408 20.59 -22.78 -1.08
N GLY A 409 20.82 -23.85 -1.85
CA GLY A 409 21.90 -24.80 -1.62
C GLY A 409 23.29 -24.16 -1.57
N LYS A 410 23.58 -23.26 -2.52
CA LYS A 410 24.85 -22.50 -2.51
C LYS A 410 25.04 -21.66 -1.24
N LEU A 411 23.97 -21.07 -0.70
CA LEU A 411 24.04 -20.29 0.55
C LEU A 411 24.10 -21.18 1.80
N ILE A 412 23.53 -22.38 1.75
CA ILE A 412 23.65 -23.39 2.82
C ILE A 412 25.09 -23.87 2.93
N GLU A 413 25.73 -24.13 1.79
CA GLU A 413 27.06 -24.75 1.72
C GLU A 413 28.22 -23.75 1.84
N ASN A 414 27.99 -22.46 1.57
CA ASN A 414 29.08 -21.47 1.48
C ASN A 414 28.86 -20.23 2.38
N PRO A 415 29.42 -20.23 3.61
CA PRO A 415 29.37 -19.09 4.52
C PRO A 415 30.03 -17.81 4.00
N GLN A 416 31.11 -17.93 3.22
CA GLN A 416 31.82 -16.78 2.68
C GLN A 416 30.95 -16.06 1.63
N LEU A 417 30.28 -16.82 0.76
CA LEU A 417 29.34 -16.27 -0.21
C LEU A 417 28.19 -15.52 0.46
N ARG A 418 27.70 -16.02 1.61
CA ARG A 418 26.68 -15.31 2.41
C ARG A 418 27.17 -13.95 2.87
N GLU A 419 28.40 -13.89 3.38
CA GLU A 419 29.01 -12.64 3.85
C GLU A 419 29.23 -11.63 2.72
N GLU A 420 29.71 -12.10 1.55
CA GLU A 420 29.94 -11.26 0.37
C GLU A 420 28.63 -10.63 -0.13
N LEU A 421 27.58 -11.43 -0.32
CA LEU A 421 26.27 -10.96 -0.78
C LEU A 421 25.60 -10.05 0.27
N GLY A 422 25.71 -10.40 1.55
CA GLY A 422 25.20 -9.60 2.66
C GLY A 422 25.82 -8.21 2.72
N LYS A 423 27.16 -8.13 2.60
CA LYS A 423 27.89 -6.85 2.53
C LYS A 423 27.48 -6.04 1.31
N GLN A 424 27.35 -6.66 0.14
CA GLN A 424 26.92 -5.98 -1.07
C GLN A 424 25.56 -5.30 -0.91
N LEU A 425 24.58 -6.01 -0.34
CA LEU A 425 23.25 -5.50 -0.04
C LEU A 425 23.29 -4.35 0.98
N TYR A 426 24.10 -4.48 2.03
CA TYR A 426 24.24 -3.44 3.05
C TYR A 426 24.87 -2.16 2.51
N GLN A 427 25.89 -2.26 1.65
CA GLN A 427 26.50 -1.10 1.01
C GLN A 427 25.49 -0.33 0.15
N TYR A 428 24.64 -1.05 -0.59
CA TYR A 428 23.57 -0.43 -1.35
C TYR A 428 22.54 0.26 -0.43
N TYR A 429 22.18 -0.36 0.70
CA TYR A 429 21.31 0.28 1.70
C TYR A 429 21.90 1.59 2.22
N LEU A 430 23.18 1.61 2.59
CA LEU A 430 23.85 2.83 3.07
C LEU A 430 23.82 3.97 2.02
N GLN A 431 23.97 3.63 0.74
CA GLN A 431 24.03 4.60 -0.35
C GLN A 431 22.64 5.14 -0.74
N GLU A 432 21.64 4.26 -0.83
CA GLU A 432 20.37 4.57 -1.48
C GLU A 432 19.17 4.65 -0.51
N MET A 433 19.23 3.93 0.62
CA MET A 433 18.06 3.70 1.49
C MET A 433 18.28 4.14 2.94
N HIS A 434 19.48 4.63 3.29
CA HIS A 434 19.78 5.08 4.64
C HIS A 434 18.86 6.25 5.07
N PRO A 435 18.36 6.29 6.32
CA PRO A 435 17.50 7.36 6.82
C PRO A 435 17.95 8.79 6.51
N GLU A 436 19.25 9.07 6.58
CA GLU A 436 19.81 10.39 6.26
C GLU A 436 19.66 10.75 4.78
N LYS A 437 19.86 9.78 3.88
CA LYS A 437 19.66 9.96 2.44
C LYS A 437 18.20 10.28 2.15
N ILE A 438 17.27 9.52 2.75
CA ILE A 438 15.84 9.73 2.61
C ILE A 438 15.42 11.09 3.16
N TYR A 439 15.95 11.49 4.32
CA TYR A 439 15.72 12.81 4.87
C TYR A 439 16.18 13.93 3.91
N SER A 440 17.36 13.79 3.31
CA SER A 440 17.85 14.73 2.29
C SER A 440 16.91 14.80 1.09
N LEU A 441 16.50 13.66 0.54
CA LEU A 441 15.57 13.59 -0.60
C LEU A 441 14.22 14.26 -0.28
N LEU A 442 13.69 14.06 0.93
CA LEU A 442 12.46 14.71 1.37
C LEU A 442 12.62 16.24 1.45
N LYS A 443 13.75 16.72 1.96
CA LYS A 443 14.05 18.16 2.03
C LYS A 443 14.19 18.77 0.64
N ASP A 444 14.88 18.10 -0.27
CA ASP A 444 15.07 18.58 -1.63
C ASP A 444 13.72 18.63 -2.37
N MET A 445 12.93 17.55 -2.27
CA MET A 445 11.58 17.49 -2.82
C MET A 445 10.73 18.67 -2.34
N ILE A 446 10.77 18.99 -1.05
CA ILE A 446 10.02 20.10 -0.47
C ILE A 446 10.57 21.46 -0.93
N ARG A 447 11.89 21.63 -0.97
CA ARG A 447 12.57 22.91 -1.30
C ARG A 447 12.53 23.28 -2.78
N GLU A 448 12.38 22.33 -3.70
CA GLU A 448 12.31 22.57 -5.16
C GLU A 448 11.30 23.66 -5.59
N GLN A 449 10.37 24.04 -4.70
CA GLN A 449 9.46 25.16 -4.90
C GLN A 449 10.15 26.54 -4.91
N LYS A 450 11.26 26.74 -4.18
CA LYS A 450 11.95 28.05 -4.12
C LYS A 450 12.58 28.45 -5.45
N HIS A 451 13.12 27.48 -6.22
CA HIS A 451 13.81 27.77 -7.47
C HIS A 451 12.92 27.76 -8.72
N ARG A 452 11.75 27.08 -8.70
CA ARG A 452 10.82 27.14 -9.85
C ARG A 452 10.16 28.50 -10.04
N ASN A 453 10.18 29.38 -9.03
CA ASN A 453 9.70 30.75 -9.13
C ASN A 453 10.74 31.72 -9.73
N GLU A 454 11.99 31.28 -9.91
CA GLU A 454 13.08 32.08 -10.49
C GLU A 454 13.78 31.29 -11.62
N ASN A 455 13.35 31.55 -12.85
CA ASN A 455 14.00 31.23 -14.14
C ASN A 455 13.87 29.83 -14.79
N ASN A 456 13.89 29.92 -16.12
CA ASN A 456 13.84 28.92 -17.19
C ASN A 456 14.81 27.72 -17.07
N GLU A 457 14.51 26.76 -16.19
CA GLU A 457 15.18 25.44 -16.14
C GLU A 457 14.49 24.35 -16.99
N LEU A 458 13.55 24.71 -17.88
CA LEU A 458 12.88 23.73 -18.75
C LEU A 458 13.79 23.11 -19.82
N ASN A 459 14.86 23.79 -20.24
CA ASN A 459 15.73 23.34 -21.32
C ASN A 459 16.87 22.40 -20.86
N LYS A 460 17.37 22.55 -19.63
CA LYS A 460 18.35 21.61 -19.05
C LYS A 460 17.70 20.29 -18.64
N ILE A 461 16.49 20.35 -18.09
CA ILE A 461 15.69 19.16 -17.76
C ILE A 461 15.30 18.39 -19.03
N LYS A 462 14.91 19.07 -20.12
CA LYS A 462 14.67 18.43 -21.43
C LYS A 462 15.88 17.68 -21.95
N ASN A 463 17.09 18.25 -21.86
CA ASN A 463 18.31 17.60 -22.35
C ASN A 463 18.79 16.43 -21.48
N LYS A 464 18.48 16.42 -20.17
CA LYS A 464 18.71 15.27 -19.29
C LYS A 464 17.68 14.16 -19.55
N ILE A 465 16.40 14.52 -19.74
CA ILE A 465 15.32 13.61 -20.14
C ILE A 465 15.62 12.96 -21.51
N LEU A 466 16.21 13.69 -22.45
CA LEU A 466 16.64 13.18 -23.77
C LEU A 466 17.83 12.21 -23.71
N LYS A 467 18.70 12.31 -22.71
CA LYS A 467 19.76 11.31 -22.49
C LYS A 467 19.23 10.03 -21.83
N ASP A 468 18.26 10.15 -20.93
CA ASP A 468 17.57 8.99 -20.33
C ASP A 468 16.70 8.23 -21.35
N LEU A 469 16.15 8.94 -22.36
CA LEU A 469 15.35 8.36 -23.45
C LEU A 469 16.05 7.28 -24.29
N ASN A 470 17.39 7.31 -24.38
CA ASN A 470 18.16 6.28 -25.13
C ASN A 470 18.46 5.02 -24.29
N HIS A 471 18.47 5.11 -22.96
CA HIS A 471 18.50 3.93 -22.09
C HIS A 471 17.09 3.33 -21.89
N ASP A 472 16.06 4.17 -21.98
CA ASP A 472 14.64 3.83 -21.80
C ASP A 472 14.01 3.06 -22.98
N LYS A 473 14.61 3.05 -24.18
CA LYS A 473 14.05 2.33 -25.34
C LYS A 473 14.07 0.81 -25.16
N MET A 474 15.03 0.24 -24.41
CA MET A 474 15.06 -1.19 -24.06
C MET A 474 14.15 -1.56 -22.86
N ILE A 475 13.74 -0.59 -22.03
CA ILE A 475 12.97 -0.84 -20.81
C ILE A 475 11.46 -0.77 -21.06
N ASN A 476 11.05 -0.03 -22.09
CA ASN A 476 9.63 0.09 -22.45
C ASN A 476 9.05 -1.23 -22.98
N ASP A 477 9.89 -2.09 -23.58
CA ASP A 477 9.54 -3.42 -24.08
C ASP A 477 9.42 -4.48 -22.97
N SER A 478 10.02 -4.26 -21.79
CA SER A 478 10.02 -5.20 -20.65
C SER A 478 8.96 -4.90 -19.59
N CYS A 479 8.28 -3.75 -19.65
CA CYS A 479 7.15 -3.42 -18.79
C CYS A 479 5.85 -4.10 -19.27
N TYR A 480 5.75 -5.41 -19.09
CA TYR A 480 4.53 -6.21 -19.34
C TYR A 480 3.74 -6.40 -18.04
N TYR A 481 2.41 -6.38 -18.13
CA TYR A 481 1.52 -6.66 -16.99
C TYR A 481 0.44 -7.63 -17.45
N GLU A 482 0.58 -8.90 -17.05
CA GLU A 482 -0.37 -9.94 -17.47
C GLU A 482 -1.64 -9.91 -16.62
N ILE A 483 -2.63 -9.14 -17.04
CA ILE A 483 -3.87 -8.90 -16.27
C ILE A 483 -4.57 -10.20 -15.86
N ASN A 484 -4.49 -11.26 -16.67
CA ASN A 484 -5.14 -12.55 -16.39
C ASN A 484 -4.56 -13.27 -15.16
N GLU A 485 -3.27 -13.08 -14.83
CA GLU A 485 -2.59 -13.80 -13.74
C GLU A 485 -2.40 -12.98 -12.46
N SER A 486 -2.56 -11.64 -12.50
CA SER A 486 -2.44 -10.79 -11.30
C SER A 486 -3.60 -10.97 -10.30
N ARG A 487 -4.59 -11.76 -10.71
CA ARG A 487 -5.90 -11.94 -10.06
C ARG A 487 -5.90 -13.02 -8.98
N ILE A 488 -4.78 -13.72 -8.78
CA ILE A 488 -4.61 -14.76 -7.76
C ILE A 488 -4.72 -14.18 -6.32
N PHE A 489 -4.65 -12.85 -6.15
CA PHE A 489 -4.43 -12.23 -4.84
C PHE A 489 -5.57 -11.37 -4.27
N ASN A 490 -6.76 -11.37 -4.86
CA ASN A 490 -7.90 -10.62 -4.29
C ASN A 490 -9.25 -11.25 -4.63
N GLU A 491 -9.59 -12.33 -3.94
CA GLU A 491 -10.99 -12.70 -3.75
C GLU A 491 -11.42 -12.18 -2.40
N ASN A 492 -12.39 -11.26 -2.34
CA ASN A 492 -13.35 -11.06 -1.23
C ASN A 492 -14.13 -9.74 -1.30
N LEU A 493 -13.77 -8.82 -2.20
CA LEU A 493 -14.43 -7.52 -2.31
C LEU A 493 -15.04 -7.36 -3.70
N LYS A 494 -16.37 -7.21 -3.70
CA LYS A 494 -17.18 -7.08 -4.90
C LYS A 494 -17.98 -5.77 -4.83
N PRO A 495 -18.26 -5.11 -5.96
CA PRO A 495 -18.81 -3.75 -5.96
C PRO A 495 -20.16 -3.63 -5.25
N PHE A 496 -21.08 -4.57 -5.49
CA PHE A 496 -22.40 -4.51 -4.88
C PHE A 496 -22.36 -4.86 -3.41
N LYS A 497 -21.49 -5.81 -3.01
CA LYS A 497 -21.16 -6.05 -1.60
C LYS A 497 -20.67 -4.76 -0.90
N GLN A 498 -19.78 -3.99 -1.53
CA GLN A 498 -19.26 -2.77 -0.92
C GLN A 498 -20.31 -1.65 -0.81
N LEU A 499 -21.13 -1.43 -1.84
CA LEU A 499 -22.26 -0.48 -1.77
C LEU A 499 -23.22 -0.83 -0.63
N VAL A 500 -23.53 -2.13 -0.50
CA VAL A 500 -24.35 -2.67 0.58
C VAL A 500 -23.72 -2.32 1.94
N LEU A 501 -22.45 -2.66 2.16
CA LEU A 501 -21.73 -2.35 3.42
C LEU A 501 -21.68 -0.84 3.73
N GLN A 502 -21.37 -0.01 2.73
CA GLN A 502 -21.31 1.45 2.90
C GLN A 502 -22.66 2.04 3.29
N SER A 503 -23.76 1.49 2.74
CA SER A 503 -25.12 1.91 3.09
C SER A 503 -25.51 1.65 4.56
N PHE A 504 -24.75 0.82 5.28
CA PHE A 504 -24.99 0.53 6.71
C PHE A 504 -24.15 1.39 7.63
N LEU A 505 -22.88 1.57 7.26
CA LEU A 505 -21.90 2.27 8.09
C LEU A 505 -22.16 3.78 8.12
N LYS A 506 -22.71 4.34 7.04
CA LYS A 506 -22.89 5.79 6.88
C LYS A 506 -24.35 6.22 6.99
N LYS A 507 -24.58 7.53 7.08
CA LYS A 507 -25.91 8.14 6.90
C LYS A 507 -26.31 8.01 5.43
N SER A 508 -26.68 6.79 5.04
CA SER A 508 -26.76 6.32 3.66
C SER A 508 -27.68 7.15 2.77
N SER A 509 -27.13 7.52 1.62
CA SER A 509 -27.82 8.11 0.46
C SER A 509 -28.83 7.16 -0.21
N PHE A 510 -28.69 5.85 0.00
CA PHE A 510 -29.53 4.83 -0.60
C PHE A 510 -30.81 4.53 0.20
N SER A 511 -31.92 4.51 -0.52
CA SER A 511 -33.23 4.05 -0.05
C SER A 511 -33.24 2.55 0.24
N ILE A 512 -34.23 2.08 1.00
CA ILE A 512 -34.42 0.65 1.30
C ILE A 512 -34.57 -0.16 0.01
N LYS A 513 -35.32 0.36 -0.97
CA LYS A 513 -35.52 -0.29 -2.28
C LYS A 513 -34.19 -0.51 -3.02
N GLU A 514 -33.31 0.49 -3.02
CA GLU A 514 -32.00 0.39 -3.65
C GLU A 514 -31.10 -0.60 -2.93
N ARG A 515 -31.12 -0.63 -1.59
CA ARG A 515 -30.38 -1.63 -0.81
C ARG A 515 -30.84 -3.06 -1.13
N ILE A 516 -32.15 -3.28 -1.27
CA ILE A 516 -32.71 -4.56 -1.71
C ILE A 516 -32.23 -4.91 -3.12
N GLN A 517 -32.20 -3.94 -4.04
CA GLN A 517 -31.69 -4.16 -5.39
C GLN A 517 -30.20 -4.50 -5.41
N PHE A 518 -29.37 -3.79 -4.64
CA PHE A 518 -27.94 -4.11 -4.52
C PHE A 518 -27.74 -5.50 -3.93
N PHE A 519 -28.48 -5.82 -2.86
CA PHE A 519 -28.44 -7.14 -2.25
C PHE A 519 -28.90 -8.23 -3.23
N SER A 520 -29.98 -8.02 -3.98
CA SER A 520 -30.46 -8.96 -5.00
C SER A 520 -29.42 -9.18 -6.10
N LYS A 521 -28.80 -8.11 -6.61
CA LYS A 521 -27.71 -8.18 -7.60
C LYS A 521 -26.49 -8.92 -7.04
N ALA A 522 -26.10 -8.61 -5.80
CA ALA A 522 -24.99 -9.27 -5.11
C ALA A 522 -25.27 -10.76 -4.84
N ARG A 523 -26.51 -11.11 -4.47
CA ARG A 523 -26.91 -12.52 -4.28
C ARG A 523 -26.85 -13.30 -5.60
N LYS A 524 -27.38 -12.74 -6.69
CA LYS A 524 -27.32 -13.37 -8.03
C LYS A 524 -25.89 -13.66 -8.49
N ARG A 525 -24.89 -12.98 -7.92
CA ARG A 525 -23.46 -13.09 -8.26
C ARG A 525 -22.63 -13.78 -7.19
N ASN A 526 -23.29 -14.44 -6.23
CA ASN A 526 -22.65 -15.13 -5.11
C ASN A 526 -21.60 -14.22 -4.41
N GLU A 527 -21.95 -12.96 -4.15
CA GLU A 527 -21.04 -12.01 -3.49
C GLU A 527 -21.03 -12.11 -1.96
N PHE A 528 -22.03 -12.77 -1.38
CA PHE A 528 -22.17 -12.98 0.05
C PHE A 528 -22.17 -14.47 0.37
N SER A 529 -21.33 -14.90 1.30
CA SER A 529 -21.48 -16.19 1.97
C SER A 529 -22.69 -16.21 2.91
N ARG A 530 -23.13 -17.40 3.31
CA ARG A 530 -24.24 -17.58 4.26
C ARG A 530 -23.98 -16.86 5.59
N ASN A 531 -22.73 -16.85 6.07
CA ASN A 531 -22.35 -16.17 7.31
C ASN A 531 -22.34 -14.64 7.16
N GLU A 532 -21.87 -14.13 6.02
CA GLU A 532 -21.88 -12.68 5.75
C GLU A 532 -23.30 -12.14 5.57
N LEU A 533 -24.20 -12.94 5.01
CA LEU A 533 -25.64 -12.66 4.95
C LEU A 533 -26.20 -12.36 6.34
N TYR A 534 -25.97 -13.23 7.33
CA TYR A 534 -26.44 -12.99 8.70
C TYR A 534 -25.76 -11.80 9.38
N LYS A 535 -24.45 -11.63 9.16
CA LYS A 535 -23.66 -10.59 9.84
C LYS A 535 -23.93 -9.17 9.31
N TYR A 536 -24.03 -9.02 8.00
CA TYR A 536 -24.05 -7.71 7.35
C TYR A 536 -25.38 -7.37 6.69
N VAL A 537 -26.16 -8.36 6.26
CA VAL A 537 -27.37 -8.14 5.49
C VAL A 537 -28.63 -8.23 6.35
N VAL A 538 -28.72 -9.15 7.31
CA VAL A 538 -29.89 -9.25 8.18
C VAL A 538 -30.14 -7.97 9.02
N PRO A 539 -29.12 -7.32 9.62
CA PRO A 539 -29.33 -6.09 10.39
C PRO A 539 -29.93 -4.92 9.59
N VAL A 540 -29.77 -4.96 8.27
CA VAL A 540 -30.26 -3.97 7.30
C VAL A 540 -31.78 -3.96 7.25
N PHE A 541 -32.35 -5.17 7.26
CA PHE A 541 -33.78 -5.39 7.19
C PHE A 541 -34.44 -5.18 8.56
N LEU A 542 -33.68 -5.40 9.64
CA LEU A 542 -34.15 -5.22 11.02
C LEU A 542 -33.95 -3.78 11.57
N GLY A 543 -33.20 -2.93 10.85
CA GLY A 543 -32.98 -1.52 11.20
C GLY A 543 -31.93 -1.29 12.29
N LYS A 544 -31.43 -0.03 12.38
CA LYS A 544 -30.33 0.40 13.28
C LYS A 544 -30.53 0.03 14.77
N ASN A 545 -31.77 -0.14 15.22
CA ASN A 545 -32.07 -0.47 16.63
C ASN A 545 -31.65 -1.91 17.01
N TYR A 546 -31.56 -2.82 16.04
CA TYR A 546 -31.07 -4.18 16.28
C TYR A 546 -29.58 -4.20 16.68
N LEU A 547 -28.77 -3.32 16.08
CA LEU A 547 -27.34 -3.18 16.40
C LEU A 547 -27.10 -2.51 17.77
N LYS A 548 -28.03 -1.68 18.26
CA LYS A 548 -27.98 -1.15 19.65
C LYS A 548 -28.31 -2.22 20.69
N GLY A 549 -29.10 -3.24 20.34
CA GLY A 549 -29.41 -4.39 21.19
C GLY A 549 -28.24 -5.38 21.34
N LEU A 550 -27.30 -5.38 20.38
CA LEU A 550 -26.02 -6.07 20.48
C LEU A 550 -25.05 -5.22 21.32
N LYS A 551 -25.27 -5.17 22.65
CA LYS A 551 -24.17 -4.85 23.58
C LYS A 551 -22.95 -5.70 23.20
N PRO A 552 -21.71 -5.19 23.29
CA PRO A 552 -20.56 -6.06 23.13
C PRO A 552 -20.70 -7.16 24.18
N LEU A 553 -20.59 -8.41 23.74
CA LEU A 553 -20.27 -9.54 24.60
C LEU A 553 -18.91 -9.24 25.26
N LYS A 554 -18.93 -8.38 26.28
CA LYS A 554 -17.89 -8.25 27.31
C LYS A 554 -17.98 -9.51 28.17
N LYS A 555 -17.53 -10.64 27.62
CA LYS A 555 -17.13 -11.80 28.41
C LYS A 555 -16.12 -12.57 27.57
N ASN A 556 -14.90 -12.65 28.12
CA ASN A 556 -13.78 -13.50 27.71
C ASN A 556 -12.73 -12.92 26.75
N LEU A 557 -12.23 -11.71 27.03
CA LEU A 557 -10.84 -11.35 26.70
C LEU A 557 -10.17 -10.80 27.96
N ARG A 558 -9.79 -11.71 28.86
CA ARG A 558 -8.70 -11.51 29.82
C ARG A 558 -7.48 -12.15 29.17
N PHE A 559 -6.57 -11.35 28.62
CA PHE A 559 -5.14 -11.62 28.44
C PHE A 559 -4.53 -10.31 27.87
N ILE A 560 -3.42 -9.71 28.26
CA ILE A 560 -2.44 -9.71 29.36
C ILE A 560 -1.88 -8.25 29.33
N ASN A 561 -1.45 -7.72 30.48
CA ASN A 561 -0.84 -6.39 30.66
C ASN A 561 0.22 -6.01 29.63
#